data_AF-A0A7I7JKB3-F1
#
_entry.id   AF-A0A7I7JKB3-F1
#
_cell.length_a   1.000
_cell.length_b   1.000
_cell.length_c   1.000
_cell.angle_alpha   90.00
_cell.angle_beta   90.00
_cell.angle_gamma   90.00
#
_symmetry.space_group_name_H-M   'P 1'
#
loop_
_entity.id
_entity.type
_entity.pdbx_description
1 polymer ?
#
loop_
_entity_poly.entity_id
_entity_poly.type
_entity_poly.pdbx_seq_one_letter_code
_entity_poly.pdbx_strand_id
1 'polypeptide(L)'
;MEILLLGTGSADGWPNPFCRCASCRWAADAGQIRGQTAALVDDILLLDCGPEAPRSAMRHGRTLAGVKHILFTHGHWDHVGTMALLMRHWSAASEPLDVVGPRSAIDQCRNWVAPDDPVRFIEVVPGDDVRLGAYRVRVLAAVHGADIGGDAVLYDLETVGGRIFWATDTGPLPAETQAAIAGADFDAVFLEETFGNYTGHGTEHHDLPAFAATVAAMRSSGAVVDTTDVVAVHLSHHNPIEPELTGVLSNSGARPGRDGEVVQVAAAGTATRSLVLGGARSGKSAHAEALLAAEPAVTYLATGGVREGDPEWAERVRLHRARRPASWRTIEGSDAAEQLRTAENPLLLDCLGTWLTARMDLHGVWDGGALDGVHGDIDELLAAWRACPARAVAVSNEVGSGVVPATASGRLFRDLLGVLNARIAAESDDVVLMVAGRPLRLPAQ
;
A
#
# COMPACT_ATOMS: atom_id res chain seq x y z
N MET A 1 -2.73 -1.19 0.60
CA MET A 1 -3.01 -1.23 -0.85
C MET A 1 -1.71 -0.89 -1.58
N GLU A 2 -1.29 -1.75 -2.50
CA GLU A 2 -0.14 -1.54 -3.36
C GLU A 2 -0.61 -1.15 -4.77
N ILE A 3 -0.08 -0.07 -5.34
CA ILE A 3 -0.43 0.40 -6.69
C ILE A 3 0.84 0.46 -7.53
N LEU A 4 0.99 -0.44 -8.51
CA LEU A 4 2.02 -0.37 -9.53
C LEU A 4 1.53 0.46 -10.71
N LEU A 5 2.21 1.58 -10.99
CA LEU A 5 1.96 2.38 -12.19
C LEU A 5 2.54 1.66 -13.42
N LEU A 6 1.66 1.12 -14.26
CA LEU A 6 2.04 0.43 -15.49
C LEU A 6 2.34 1.41 -16.62
N GLY A 7 1.71 2.56 -16.59
CA GLY A 7 2.00 3.66 -17.50
C GLY A 7 1.52 4.96 -16.88
N THR A 8 2.15 6.05 -17.27
CA THR A 8 1.92 7.39 -16.73
C THR A 8 1.93 8.48 -17.81
N GLY A 9 1.99 8.08 -19.07
CA GLY A 9 1.95 8.95 -20.24
C GLY A 9 0.55 9.10 -20.80
N SER A 10 0.37 10.13 -21.63
CA SER A 10 -0.84 10.33 -22.43
C SER A 10 -1.07 9.22 -23.47
N ALA A 11 -2.18 9.28 -24.20
CA ALA A 11 -2.54 8.33 -25.25
C ALA A 11 -1.41 7.92 -26.22
N ASP A 12 -0.57 8.88 -26.62
CA ASP A 12 0.55 8.71 -27.54
C ASP A 12 1.91 8.40 -26.87
N GLY A 13 1.90 8.31 -25.53
CA GLY A 13 3.07 8.13 -24.68
C GLY A 13 3.99 9.35 -24.65
N TRP A 14 5.00 9.29 -23.78
CA TRP A 14 6.04 10.30 -23.70
C TRP A 14 7.40 9.62 -23.50
N PRO A 15 8.32 9.68 -24.49
CA PRO A 15 8.27 10.42 -25.76
C PRO A 15 7.33 9.81 -26.82
N ASN A 16 6.57 10.67 -27.50
CA ASN A 16 5.89 10.30 -28.74
C ASN A 16 6.93 9.97 -29.83
N PRO A 17 6.85 8.78 -30.49
CA PRO A 17 7.88 8.26 -31.40
C PRO A 17 8.01 9.06 -32.72
N PHE A 18 7.01 9.86 -33.08
CA PHE A 18 7.02 10.70 -34.27
C PHE A 18 7.33 12.17 -33.96
N CYS A 19 7.31 12.56 -32.68
CA CYS A 19 7.56 13.93 -32.28
C CYS A 19 9.05 14.23 -32.15
N ARG A 20 9.43 15.43 -32.60
CA ARG A 20 10.78 15.98 -32.50
C ARG A 20 10.80 17.25 -31.65
N CYS A 21 9.91 17.40 -30.66
CA CYS A 21 9.99 18.53 -29.75
C CYS A 21 11.20 18.35 -28.79
N ALA A 22 11.55 19.41 -28.06
CA ALA A 22 12.64 19.34 -27.07
C ALA A 22 12.35 18.32 -25.97
N SER A 23 11.09 18.25 -25.52
CA SER A 23 10.63 17.32 -24.48
C SER A 23 10.79 15.85 -24.90
N CYS A 24 10.33 15.46 -26.10
CA CYS A 24 10.50 14.09 -26.59
C CYS A 24 11.96 13.70 -26.80
N ARG A 25 12.79 14.60 -27.36
CA ARG A 25 14.22 14.31 -27.53
C ARG A 25 14.91 14.08 -26.20
N TRP A 26 14.66 14.97 -25.23
CA TRP A 26 15.21 14.84 -23.89
C TRP A 26 14.79 13.52 -23.24
N ALA A 27 13.49 13.18 -23.30
CA ALA A 27 12.96 11.97 -22.69
C ALA A 27 13.57 10.71 -23.32
N ALA A 28 13.72 10.69 -24.66
CA ALA A 28 14.39 9.60 -25.37
C ALA A 28 15.87 9.48 -24.98
N ASP A 29 16.62 10.59 -24.95
CA ASP A 29 18.04 10.62 -24.59
C ASP A 29 18.26 10.19 -23.13
N ALA A 30 17.32 10.53 -22.24
CA ALA A 30 17.35 10.18 -20.82
C ALA A 30 16.75 8.79 -20.51
N GLY A 31 16.25 8.06 -21.52
CA GLY A 31 15.55 6.79 -21.33
C GLY A 31 14.28 6.89 -20.47
N GLN A 32 13.68 8.08 -20.36
CA GLN A 32 12.43 8.32 -19.66
C GLN A 32 11.29 7.98 -20.62
N ILE A 33 10.79 6.75 -20.56
CA ILE A 33 9.67 6.28 -21.38
C ILE A 33 8.46 6.12 -20.47
N ARG A 34 7.36 6.75 -20.87
CA ARG A 34 6.04 6.66 -20.25
C ARG A 34 5.07 6.07 -21.25
N GLY A 35 4.56 4.88 -20.95
CA GLY A 35 3.48 4.24 -21.67
C GLY A 35 2.11 4.77 -21.23
N GLN A 36 1.08 4.29 -21.90
CA GLN A 36 -0.31 4.68 -21.69
C GLN A 36 -0.77 4.46 -20.25
N THR A 37 -1.49 5.44 -19.71
CA THR A 37 -1.85 5.46 -18.28
C THR A 37 -2.67 4.25 -17.87
N ALA A 38 -2.13 3.48 -16.93
CA ALA A 38 -2.75 2.30 -16.35
C ALA A 38 -2.07 1.95 -15.03
N ALA A 39 -2.78 1.27 -14.13
CA ALA A 39 -2.21 0.83 -12.86
C ALA A 39 -2.72 -0.55 -12.43
N LEU A 40 -1.87 -1.31 -11.75
CA LEU A 40 -2.19 -2.60 -11.14
C LEU A 40 -2.25 -2.45 -9.62
N VAL A 41 -3.41 -2.73 -9.05
CA VAL A 41 -3.70 -2.63 -7.62
C VAL A 41 -3.71 -4.02 -7.00
N ASP A 42 -2.84 -4.22 -6.01
CA ASP A 42 -2.63 -5.45 -5.23
C ASP A 42 -2.43 -6.73 -6.09
N ASP A 43 -2.00 -6.61 -7.34
CA ASP A 43 -1.97 -7.70 -8.35
C ASP A 43 -3.35 -8.33 -8.68
N ILE A 44 -4.46 -7.70 -8.24
CA ILE A 44 -5.84 -8.22 -8.36
C ILE A 44 -6.73 -7.34 -9.25
N LEU A 45 -6.58 -6.02 -9.19
CA LEU A 45 -7.43 -5.07 -9.89
C LEU A 45 -6.59 -4.22 -10.85
N LEU A 46 -7.03 -4.13 -12.10
CA LEU A 46 -6.38 -3.34 -13.13
C LEU A 46 -7.22 -2.08 -13.42
N LEU A 47 -6.63 -0.90 -13.20
CA LEU A 47 -7.19 0.41 -13.55
C LEU A 47 -6.70 0.78 -14.95
N ASP A 48 -7.64 0.76 -15.90
CA ASP A 48 -7.39 0.81 -17.35
C ASP A 48 -6.45 -0.29 -17.87
N CYS A 49 -6.60 -0.65 -19.13
CA CYS A 49 -5.80 -1.72 -19.74
C CYS A 49 -5.49 -1.38 -21.18
N GLY A 50 -4.74 -0.29 -21.39
CA GLY A 50 -4.25 0.09 -22.71
C GLY A 50 -3.41 -1.01 -23.39
N PRO A 51 -3.22 -0.93 -24.72
CA PRO A 51 -2.39 -1.86 -25.49
C PRO A 51 -1.01 -2.19 -24.88
N GLU A 52 -0.39 -1.24 -24.18
CA GLU A 52 0.92 -1.44 -23.56
C GLU A 52 0.87 -2.10 -22.17
N ALA A 53 -0.25 -1.99 -21.45
CA ALA A 53 -0.36 -2.37 -20.04
C ALA A 53 0.05 -3.83 -19.76
N PRO A 54 -0.39 -4.85 -20.55
CA PRO A 54 0.05 -6.23 -20.31
C PRO A 54 1.56 -6.45 -20.43
N ARG A 55 2.22 -5.75 -21.36
CA ARG A 55 3.66 -5.85 -21.54
C ARG A 55 4.41 -5.01 -20.51
N SER A 56 3.85 -3.89 -20.09
CA SER A 56 4.42 -3.09 -19.01
C SER A 56 4.47 -3.87 -17.69
N ALA A 57 3.39 -4.57 -17.33
CA ALA A 57 3.37 -5.42 -16.13
C ALA A 57 4.54 -6.43 -16.13
N MET A 58 4.77 -7.11 -17.27
CA MET A 58 5.90 -8.02 -17.45
C MET A 58 7.27 -7.32 -17.30
N ARG A 59 7.44 -6.12 -17.87
CA ARG A 59 8.70 -5.34 -17.77
C ARG A 59 9.00 -4.98 -16.32
N HIS A 60 7.96 -4.78 -15.50
CA HIS A 60 8.07 -4.48 -14.08
C HIS A 60 7.95 -5.71 -13.17
N GLY A 61 8.07 -6.91 -13.75
CA GLY A 61 8.15 -8.17 -13.00
C GLY A 61 6.84 -8.62 -12.33
N ARG A 62 5.70 -8.08 -12.77
CA ARG A 62 4.36 -8.47 -12.28
C ARG A 62 3.60 -9.28 -13.31
N THR A 63 2.85 -10.28 -12.85
CA THR A 63 1.95 -11.09 -13.68
C THR A 63 0.53 -10.58 -13.62
N LEU A 64 -0.18 -10.61 -14.76
CA LEU A 64 -1.62 -10.31 -14.81
C LEU A 64 -2.50 -11.55 -14.58
N ALA A 65 -1.90 -12.73 -14.35
CA ALA A 65 -2.66 -13.97 -14.14
C ALA A 65 -3.54 -13.92 -12.87
N GLY A 66 -3.18 -13.08 -11.89
CA GLY A 66 -3.95 -12.88 -10.65
C GLY A 66 -5.11 -11.89 -10.77
N VAL A 67 -5.21 -11.17 -11.90
CA VAL A 67 -6.21 -10.10 -12.08
C VAL A 67 -7.61 -10.71 -12.15
N LYS A 68 -8.49 -10.19 -11.29
CA LYS A 68 -9.91 -10.55 -11.17
C LYS A 68 -10.84 -9.45 -11.61
N HIS A 69 -10.36 -8.20 -11.65
CA HIS A 69 -11.17 -7.03 -12.00
C HIS A 69 -10.38 -6.11 -12.94
N ILE A 70 -11.00 -5.68 -14.03
CA ILE A 70 -10.51 -4.59 -14.88
C ILE A 70 -11.55 -3.48 -14.83
N LEU A 71 -11.13 -2.27 -14.49
CA LEU A 71 -11.96 -1.08 -14.44
C LEU A 71 -11.51 -0.12 -15.54
N PHE A 72 -12.35 0.11 -16.53
CA PHE A 72 -12.11 1.07 -17.60
C PHE A 72 -12.75 2.41 -17.28
N THR A 73 -12.00 3.50 -17.40
CA THR A 73 -12.50 4.86 -17.17
C THR A 73 -13.36 5.35 -18.33
N HIS A 74 -12.98 5.00 -19.58
CA HIS A 74 -13.70 5.38 -20.79
C HIS A 74 -13.26 4.54 -21.99
N GLY A 75 -13.90 4.76 -23.15
CA GLY A 75 -13.74 3.95 -24.35
C GLY A 75 -12.55 4.29 -25.27
N HIS A 76 -11.60 5.15 -24.89
CA HIS A 76 -10.47 5.45 -25.77
C HIS A 76 -9.48 4.28 -25.89
N TRP A 77 -8.83 4.20 -27.05
CA TRP A 77 -8.02 3.04 -27.46
C TRP A 77 -6.78 2.82 -26.59
N ASP A 78 -6.28 3.87 -25.96
CA ASP A 78 -5.15 3.89 -25.04
C ASP A 78 -5.52 3.45 -23.62
N HIS A 79 -6.81 3.41 -23.30
CA HIS A 79 -7.33 2.83 -22.04
C HIS A 79 -7.91 1.43 -22.27
N VAL A 80 -8.47 1.15 -23.46
CA VAL A 80 -9.16 -0.12 -23.79
C VAL A 80 -8.39 -0.95 -24.82
N GLY A 81 -7.34 -1.62 -24.36
CA GLY A 81 -6.58 -2.62 -25.11
C GLY A 81 -7.26 -3.99 -25.12
N THR A 82 -8.35 -4.13 -25.88
CA THR A 82 -9.15 -5.38 -25.94
C THR A 82 -8.36 -6.65 -26.28
N MET A 83 -7.21 -6.51 -26.95
CA MET A 83 -6.27 -7.61 -27.22
C MET A 83 -5.82 -8.32 -25.93
N ALA A 84 -5.79 -7.65 -24.77
CA ALA A 84 -5.47 -8.25 -23.49
C ALA A 84 -6.43 -9.40 -23.11
N LEU A 85 -7.73 -9.26 -23.44
CA LEU A 85 -8.73 -10.29 -23.20
C LEU A 85 -8.46 -11.53 -24.06
N LEU A 86 -8.02 -11.33 -25.30
CA LEU A 86 -7.64 -12.42 -26.19
C LEU A 86 -6.36 -13.14 -25.73
N MET A 87 -5.36 -12.38 -25.25
CA MET A 87 -4.16 -12.96 -24.65
C MET A 87 -4.50 -13.85 -23.44
N ARG A 88 -5.44 -13.40 -22.59
CA ARG A 88 -5.95 -14.16 -21.45
C ARG A 88 -6.72 -15.42 -21.87
N HIS A 89 -7.56 -15.33 -22.90
CA HIS A 89 -8.25 -16.50 -23.45
C HIS A 89 -7.25 -17.55 -23.93
N TRP A 90 -6.22 -17.13 -24.67
CA TRP A 90 -5.17 -18.04 -25.17
C TRP A 90 -4.31 -18.69 -24.08
N SER A 91 -4.25 -18.10 -22.88
CA SER A 91 -3.57 -18.73 -21.74
C SER A 91 -4.42 -19.79 -21.04
N ALA A 92 -5.63 -20.10 -21.54
CA ALA A 92 -6.59 -21.02 -20.94
C ALA A 92 -6.95 -20.67 -19.48
N ALA A 93 -7.01 -19.36 -19.17
CA ALA A 93 -7.41 -18.89 -17.85
C ALA A 93 -8.90 -19.22 -17.60
N SER A 94 -9.17 -19.83 -16.45
CA SER A 94 -10.52 -20.35 -16.10
C SER A 94 -11.16 -19.59 -14.94
N GLU A 95 -10.38 -18.75 -14.27
CA GLU A 95 -10.83 -17.89 -13.18
C GLU A 95 -11.84 -16.86 -13.69
N PRO A 96 -12.84 -16.47 -12.89
CA PRO A 96 -13.72 -15.36 -13.25
C PRO A 96 -12.96 -14.03 -13.35
N LEU A 97 -13.31 -13.23 -14.37
CA LEU A 97 -12.84 -11.87 -14.57
C LEU A 97 -14.05 -10.93 -14.64
N ASP A 98 -14.07 -9.90 -13.81
CA ASP A 98 -15.00 -8.78 -13.97
C ASP A 98 -14.38 -7.71 -14.87
N VAL A 99 -15.12 -7.30 -15.89
CA VAL A 99 -14.79 -6.15 -16.74
C VAL A 99 -15.82 -5.08 -16.48
N VAL A 100 -15.39 -4.00 -15.84
CA VAL A 100 -16.22 -2.92 -15.32
C VAL A 100 -15.90 -1.64 -16.07
N GLY A 101 -16.89 -0.85 -16.45
CA GLY A 101 -16.67 0.42 -17.14
C GLY A 101 -17.92 0.99 -17.77
N PRO A 102 -17.83 2.20 -18.34
CA PRO A 102 -18.92 2.79 -19.08
C PRO A 102 -19.23 1.99 -20.34
N ARG A 103 -20.41 2.19 -20.90
CA ARG A 103 -20.95 1.35 -21.97
C ARG A 103 -20.01 1.29 -23.18
N SER A 104 -19.41 2.41 -23.56
CA SER A 104 -18.50 2.47 -24.71
C SER A 104 -17.25 1.59 -24.57
N ALA A 105 -16.71 1.46 -23.36
CA ALA A 105 -15.59 0.56 -23.08
C ALA A 105 -16.06 -0.90 -23.11
N ILE A 106 -17.18 -1.20 -22.43
CA ILE A 106 -17.74 -2.55 -22.36
C ILE A 106 -18.10 -3.09 -23.75
N ASP A 107 -18.77 -2.30 -24.58
CA ASP A 107 -19.20 -2.72 -25.91
C ASP A 107 -18.00 -3.06 -26.83
N GLN A 108 -16.85 -2.40 -26.64
CA GLN A 108 -15.61 -2.77 -27.32
C GLN A 108 -15.09 -4.13 -26.86
N CYS A 109 -15.10 -4.42 -25.55
CA CYS A 109 -14.60 -5.67 -24.99
C CYS A 109 -15.44 -6.90 -25.37
N ARG A 110 -16.77 -6.77 -25.48
CA ARG A 110 -17.69 -7.90 -25.76
C ARG A 110 -17.30 -8.72 -26.99
N ASN A 111 -16.78 -8.07 -28.02
CA ASN A 111 -16.41 -8.72 -29.28
C ASN A 111 -15.10 -9.53 -29.20
N TRP A 112 -14.38 -9.45 -28.07
CA TRP A 112 -13.06 -10.08 -27.87
C TRP A 112 -13.09 -11.21 -26.86
N VAL A 113 -14.28 -11.58 -26.38
CA VAL A 113 -14.50 -12.59 -25.36
C VAL A 113 -15.38 -13.69 -25.95
N ALA A 114 -14.96 -14.95 -25.80
CA ALA A 114 -15.74 -16.08 -26.28
C ALA A 114 -17.02 -16.26 -25.43
N PRO A 115 -18.11 -16.82 -25.98
CA PRO A 115 -19.36 -17.00 -25.23
C PRO A 115 -19.23 -17.77 -23.90
N ASP A 116 -18.29 -18.71 -23.83
CA ASP A 116 -18.05 -19.55 -22.65
C ASP A 116 -16.87 -19.05 -21.78
N ASP A 117 -16.24 -17.93 -22.15
CA ASP A 117 -15.20 -17.34 -21.31
C ASP A 117 -15.80 -16.85 -19.99
N PRO A 118 -15.11 -17.07 -18.85
CA PRO A 118 -15.60 -16.70 -17.52
C PRO A 118 -15.43 -15.18 -17.27
N VAL A 119 -15.98 -14.35 -18.16
CA VAL A 119 -15.90 -12.89 -18.09
C VAL A 119 -17.29 -12.32 -17.83
N ARG A 120 -17.42 -11.55 -16.75
CA ARG A 120 -18.63 -10.81 -16.41
C ARG A 120 -18.46 -9.33 -16.74
N PHE A 121 -19.32 -8.81 -17.60
CA PHE A 121 -19.36 -7.39 -17.92
C PHE A 121 -20.29 -6.64 -16.96
N ILE A 122 -19.78 -5.56 -16.36
CA ILE A 122 -20.52 -4.70 -15.43
C ILE A 122 -20.46 -3.28 -15.99
N GLU A 123 -21.54 -2.87 -16.65
CA GLU A 123 -21.69 -1.49 -17.12
C GLU A 123 -21.94 -0.58 -15.93
N VAL A 124 -21.26 0.57 -15.88
CA VAL A 124 -21.40 1.57 -14.82
C VAL A 124 -21.60 2.98 -15.36
N VAL A 125 -22.26 3.83 -14.57
CA VAL A 125 -22.46 5.25 -14.82
C VAL A 125 -22.16 6.07 -13.57
N PRO A 126 -21.91 7.40 -13.69
CA PRO A 126 -21.74 8.26 -12.52
C PRO A 126 -22.87 8.11 -11.51
N GLY A 127 -22.52 7.91 -10.24
CA GLY A 127 -23.44 7.67 -9.13
C GLY A 127 -23.54 6.22 -8.68
N ASP A 128 -23.00 5.27 -9.45
CA ASP A 128 -22.97 3.86 -9.06
C ASP A 128 -21.99 3.59 -7.89
N ASP A 129 -22.32 2.57 -7.09
CA ASP A 129 -21.49 2.07 -5.99
C ASP A 129 -21.41 0.53 -6.11
N VAL A 130 -20.25 0.05 -6.54
CA VAL A 130 -20.03 -1.35 -6.92
C VAL A 130 -19.08 -2.03 -5.94
N ARG A 131 -19.43 -3.25 -5.50
CA ARG A 131 -18.56 -4.07 -4.65
C ARG A 131 -17.89 -5.17 -5.49
N LEU A 132 -16.56 -5.15 -5.55
CA LEU A 132 -15.72 -6.12 -6.26
C LEU A 132 -14.80 -6.79 -5.24
N GLY A 133 -15.25 -7.89 -4.63
CA GLY A 133 -14.50 -8.55 -3.56
C GLY A 133 -14.21 -7.62 -2.37
N ALA A 134 -12.93 -7.31 -2.13
CA ALA A 134 -12.48 -6.41 -1.07
C ALA A 134 -12.64 -4.91 -1.41
N TYR A 135 -12.84 -4.59 -2.69
CA TYR A 135 -12.93 -3.23 -3.21
C TYR A 135 -14.36 -2.71 -3.19
N ARG A 136 -14.56 -1.51 -2.67
CA ARG A 136 -15.74 -0.68 -2.93
C ARG A 136 -15.34 0.37 -3.95
N VAL A 137 -16.13 0.51 -5.01
CA VAL A 137 -15.85 1.39 -6.14
C VAL A 137 -17.01 2.35 -6.28
N ARG A 138 -16.81 3.63 -5.96
CA ARG A 138 -17.77 4.68 -6.30
C ARG A 138 -17.41 5.25 -7.66
N VAL A 139 -18.41 5.32 -8.54
CA VAL A 139 -18.25 5.77 -9.93
C VAL A 139 -18.66 7.22 -10.01
N LEU A 140 -17.75 8.08 -10.47
CA LEU A 140 -17.91 9.53 -10.44
C LEU A 140 -17.84 10.10 -11.86
N ALA A 141 -18.43 11.28 -12.07
CA ALA A 141 -18.45 11.92 -13.38
C ALA A 141 -17.08 12.50 -13.74
N ALA A 142 -16.70 12.36 -15.01
CA ALA A 142 -15.54 13.01 -15.63
C ALA A 142 -15.99 14.12 -16.60
N VAL A 143 -15.11 15.10 -16.87
CA VAL A 143 -15.25 15.98 -18.03
C VAL A 143 -14.35 15.46 -19.14
N HIS A 144 -14.83 14.50 -19.92
CA HIS A 144 -14.11 13.89 -21.05
C HIS A 144 -15.10 13.15 -21.96
N GLY A 145 -15.00 13.23 -23.29
CA GLY A 145 -15.91 12.44 -24.14
C GLY A 145 -16.22 12.90 -25.57
N ALA A 146 -15.36 13.64 -26.27
CA ALA A 146 -15.70 14.07 -27.63
C ALA A 146 -15.78 12.93 -28.68
N ASP A 147 -15.00 11.84 -28.55
CA ASP A 147 -14.64 11.02 -29.72
C ASP A 147 -15.15 9.56 -29.72
N ILE A 148 -15.23 8.87 -28.58
CA ILE A 148 -15.73 7.49 -28.49
C ILE A 148 -16.75 7.34 -27.37
N GLY A 149 -18.02 7.19 -27.73
CA GLY A 149 -19.11 6.84 -26.79
C GLY A 149 -19.64 7.96 -25.91
N GLY A 150 -18.85 9.01 -25.68
CA GLY A 150 -19.25 10.20 -24.93
C GLY A 150 -19.46 9.98 -23.43
N ASP A 151 -19.03 8.84 -22.91
CA ASP A 151 -19.12 8.45 -21.51
C ASP A 151 -17.73 8.18 -20.93
N ALA A 152 -17.37 8.96 -19.91
CA ALA A 152 -16.16 8.80 -19.11
C ALA A 152 -16.49 8.90 -17.62
N VAL A 153 -15.82 8.08 -16.83
CA VAL A 153 -16.01 7.99 -15.39
C VAL A 153 -14.67 7.96 -14.65
N LEU A 154 -14.71 8.42 -13.40
CA LEU A 154 -13.60 8.37 -12.45
C LEU A 154 -13.92 7.39 -11.33
N TYR A 155 -12.90 6.88 -10.66
CA TYR A 155 -13.08 5.86 -9.62
C TYR A 155 -12.54 6.32 -8.27
N ASP A 156 -13.41 6.37 -7.27
CA ASP A 156 -13.03 6.37 -5.86
C ASP A 156 -13.04 4.92 -5.37
N LEU A 157 -11.84 4.41 -5.07
CA LEU A 157 -11.58 3.02 -4.76
C LEU A 157 -11.19 2.88 -3.29
N GLU A 158 -12.02 2.18 -2.53
CA GLU A 158 -11.85 2.00 -1.08
C GLU A 158 -11.68 0.52 -0.73
N THR A 159 -10.71 0.24 0.14
CA THR A 159 -10.48 -1.07 0.77
C THR A 159 -10.21 -0.88 2.26
N VAL A 160 -10.13 -1.99 3.02
CA VAL A 160 -9.61 -1.95 4.40
C VAL A 160 -8.18 -1.42 4.48
N GLY A 161 -7.41 -1.51 3.39
CA GLY A 161 -6.01 -1.11 3.33
C GLY A 161 -5.77 0.32 2.85
N GLY A 162 -6.83 1.08 2.57
CA GLY A 162 -6.77 2.48 2.16
C GLY A 162 -7.72 2.83 1.03
N ARG A 163 -7.72 4.11 0.67
CA ARG A 163 -8.63 4.74 -0.27
C ARG A 163 -7.89 5.62 -1.26
N ILE A 164 -8.13 5.39 -2.54
CA ILE A 164 -7.52 6.18 -3.63
C ILE A 164 -8.58 6.82 -4.51
N PHE A 165 -8.18 7.88 -5.20
CA PHE A 165 -8.95 8.47 -6.28
C PHE A 165 -8.19 8.34 -7.59
N TRP A 166 -8.75 7.58 -8.55
CA TRP A 166 -8.25 7.45 -9.92
C TRP A 166 -9.04 8.40 -10.82
N ALA A 167 -8.44 9.55 -11.11
CA ALA A 167 -9.04 10.70 -11.77
C ALA A 167 -8.36 10.97 -13.14
N THR A 168 -8.50 10.02 -14.05
CA THR A 168 -7.99 10.08 -15.42
C THR A 168 -9.01 9.40 -16.34
N ASP A 169 -9.38 9.92 -17.50
CA ASP A 169 -9.07 11.26 -18.01
C ASP A 169 -10.22 12.22 -17.69
N THR A 170 -9.89 13.48 -17.44
CA THR A 170 -10.87 14.51 -17.12
C THR A 170 -10.23 15.89 -17.19
N GLY A 171 -11.00 16.88 -17.63
CA GLY A 171 -10.72 18.27 -17.30
C GLY A 171 -10.98 18.59 -15.83
N PRO A 172 -11.06 19.88 -15.47
CA PRO A 172 -11.45 20.32 -14.13
C PRO A 172 -12.69 19.56 -13.63
N LEU A 173 -12.59 18.98 -12.43
CA LEU A 173 -13.59 18.05 -11.92
C LEU A 173 -15.00 18.68 -11.93
N PRO A 174 -16.03 17.95 -12.40
CA PRO A 174 -17.41 18.42 -12.33
C PRO A 174 -17.82 18.78 -10.90
N ALA A 175 -18.73 19.74 -10.74
CA ALA A 175 -19.21 20.17 -9.41
C ALA A 175 -19.80 19.01 -8.58
N GLU A 176 -20.51 18.10 -9.23
CA GLU A 176 -21.05 16.88 -8.62
C GLU A 176 -19.96 15.93 -8.12
N THR A 177 -18.89 15.76 -8.88
CA THR A 177 -17.71 14.97 -8.47
C THR A 177 -16.99 15.64 -7.31
N GLN A 178 -16.76 16.96 -7.36
CA GLN A 178 -16.16 17.71 -6.25
C GLN A 178 -16.99 17.58 -4.96
N ALA A 179 -18.33 17.61 -5.06
CA ALA A 179 -19.21 17.41 -3.93
C ALA A 179 -19.17 15.96 -3.39
N ALA A 180 -19.10 14.97 -4.28
CA ALA A 180 -19.09 13.55 -3.91
C ALA A 180 -17.80 13.10 -3.20
N ILE A 181 -16.67 13.79 -3.46
CA ILE A 181 -15.37 13.51 -2.84
C ILE A 181 -15.03 14.43 -1.66
N ALA A 182 -15.88 15.41 -1.34
CA ALA A 182 -15.62 16.31 -0.21
C ALA A 182 -15.44 15.52 1.10
N GLY A 183 -14.37 15.82 1.84
CA GLY A 183 -14.00 15.13 3.08
C GLY A 183 -13.60 13.67 2.91
N ALA A 184 -13.27 13.22 1.68
CA ALA A 184 -12.92 11.83 1.42
C ALA A 184 -11.61 11.38 2.07
N ASP A 185 -10.70 12.33 2.36
CA ASP A 185 -9.39 12.08 2.96
C ASP A 185 -8.64 10.95 2.24
N PHE A 186 -8.38 11.13 0.94
CA PHE A 186 -7.73 10.11 0.15
C PHE A 186 -6.29 9.88 0.62
N ASP A 187 -5.86 8.62 0.68
CA ASP A 187 -4.46 8.30 0.94
C ASP A 187 -3.59 8.63 -0.29
N ALA A 188 -4.12 8.42 -1.49
CA ALA A 188 -3.50 8.85 -2.74
C ALA A 188 -4.52 9.31 -3.79
N VAL A 189 -4.13 10.30 -4.59
CA VAL A 189 -4.90 10.78 -5.74
C VAL A 189 -4.04 10.70 -6.98
N PHE A 190 -4.52 10.01 -8.01
CA PHE A 190 -3.93 9.96 -9.34
C PHE A 190 -4.75 10.87 -10.24
N LEU A 191 -4.22 12.06 -10.53
CA LEU A 191 -4.92 13.07 -11.32
C LEU A 191 -4.21 13.24 -12.66
N GLU A 192 -4.97 13.24 -13.75
CA GLU A 192 -4.41 13.50 -15.06
C GLU A 192 -3.79 14.90 -15.16
N GLU A 193 -2.68 15.00 -15.89
CA GLU A 193 -2.04 16.28 -16.21
C GLU A 193 -1.48 16.17 -17.63
N THR A 194 -2.39 16.26 -18.60
CA THR A 194 -2.05 15.94 -19.99
C THR A 194 -1.21 17.02 -20.66
N PHE A 195 -1.64 18.29 -20.57
CA PHE A 195 -1.18 19.33 -21.48
C PHE A 195 -0.07 20.22 -20.97
N GLY A 196 0.43 20.03 -19.74
CA GLY A 196 1.63 20.70 -19.28
C GLY A 196 1.52 22.23 -19.40
N ASN A 197 2.42 22.82 -20.19
CA ASN A 197 2.45 24.26 -20.46
C ASN A 197 1.56 24.70 -21.64
N TYR A 198 0.92 23.77 -22.34
CA TYR A 198 0.06 24.09 -23.47
C TYR A 198 -1.36 24.38 -22.99
N THR A 199 -1.68 25.66 -22.74
CA THR A 199 -2.99 26.10 -22.21
C THR A 199 -4.06 26.34 -23.29
N GLY A 200 -3.71 26.16 -24.56
CA GLY A 200 -4.60 26.36 -25.71
C GLY A 200 -5.48 25.16 -26.06
N HIS A 201 -5.60 24.20 -25.13
CA HIS A 201 -6.38 22.98 -25.30
C HIS A 201 -7.87 23.21 -24.93
N GLY A 202 -8.72 22.22 -25.23
CA GLY A 202 -10.11 22.21 -24.79
C GLY A 202 -10.24 21.97 -23.28
N THR A 203 -11.45 21.71 -22.80
CA THR A 203 -11.71 21.52 -21.35
C THR A 203 -11.74 20.08 -20.90
N GLU A 204 -11.33 19.12 -21.75
CA GLU A 204 -11.45 17.68 -21.48
C GLU A 204 -10.22 17.08 -20.77
N HIS A 205 -9.19 17.89 -20.55
CA HIS A 205 -7.96 17.50 -19.86
C HIS A 205 -7.42 18.65 -19.02
N HIS A 206 -6.40 18.39 -18.19
CA HIS A 206 -5.69 19.42 -17.44
C HIS A 206 -4.44 19.92 -18.17
N ASP A 207 -4.19 21.23 -18.07
CA ASP A 207 -2.85 21.83 -18.10
C ASP A 207 -2.36 22.08 -16.66
N LEU A 208 -1.11 22.50 -16.49
CA LEU A 208 -0.53 22.74 -15.16
C LEU A 208 -1.33 23.76 -14.32
N PRO A 209 -1.82 24.90 -14.87
CA PRO A 209 -2.70 25.81 -14.13
C PRO A 209 -4.02 25.16 -13.67
N ALA A 210 -4.71 24.43 -14.55
CA ALA A 210 -5.98 23.77 -14.23
C ALA A 210 -5.77 22.63 -13.23
N PHE A 211 -4.68 21.87 -13.35
CA PHE A 211 -4.27 20.83 -12.42
C PHE A 211 -4.11 21.41 -11.01
N ALA A 212 -3.31 22.47 -10.88
CA ALA A 212 -3.06 23.13 -9.60
C ALA A 212 -4.36 23.67 -8.97
N ALA A 213 -5.26 24.25 -9.79
CA ALA A 213 -6.56 24.71 -9.33
C ALA A 213 -7.45 23.56 -8.83
N THR A 214 -7.42 22.42 -9.51
CA THR A 214 -8.17 21.21 -9.13
C THR A 214 -7.64 20.65 -7.80
N VAL A 215 -6.32 20.53 -7.64
CA VAL A 215 -5.71 20.09 -6.38
C VAL A 215 -6.05 21.05 -5.23
N ALA A 216 -6.02 22.37 -5.46
CA ALA A 216 -6.40 23.36 -4.46
C ALA A 216 -7.88 23.25 -4.04
N ALA A 217 -8.79 22.96 -4.98
CA ALA A 217 -10.20 22.73 -4.69
C ALA A 217 -10.40 21.46 -3.84
N MET A 218 -9.71 20.36 -4.18
CA MET A 218 -9.76 19.13 -3.40
C MET A 218 -9.17 19.30 -1.99
N ARG A 219 -8.12 20.10 -1.83
CA ARG A 219 -7.58 20.46 -0.50
C ARG A 219 -8.59 21.26 0.31
N SER A 220 -9.24 22.24 -0.33
CA SER A 220 -10.24 23.09 0.32
C SER A 220 -11.48 22.31 0.76
N SER A 221 -11.83 21.23 0.07
CA SER A 221 -12.97 20.36 0.43
C SER A 221 -12.60 19.23 1.40
N GLY A 222 -11.33 19.07 1.78
CA GLY A 222 -10.86 17.96 2.61
C GLY A 222 -10.80 16.61 1.88
N ALA A 223 -10.89 16.60 0.55
CA ALA A 223 -10.65 15.39 -0.24
C ALA A 223 -9.16 15.03 -0.29
N VAL A 224 -8.29 16.05 -0.30
CA VAL A 224 -6.83 15.94 -0.20
C VAL A 224 -6.38 16.60 1.09
N VAL A 225 -5.59 15.89 1.89
CA VAL A 225 -4.97 16.40 3.13
C VAL A 225 -3.44 16.43 3.00
N ASP A 226 -2.75 16.74 4.10
CA ASP A 226 -1.27 16.84 4.10
C ASP A 226 -0.58 15.48 3.93
N THR A 227 -1.26 14.38 4.30
CA THR A 227 -0.78 13.01 4.16
C THR A 227 -1.12 12.36 2.81
N THR A 228 -1.98 12.99 2.00
CA THR A 228 -2.36 12.47 0.68
C THR A 228 -1.19 12.56 -0.31
N ASP A 229 -0.84 11.44 -0.95
CA ASP A 229 0.10 11.44 -2.07
C ASP A 229 -0.63 11.82 -3.37
N VAL A 230 -0.38 13.02 -3.89
CA VAL A 230 -0.98 13.51 -5.14
C VAL A 230 -0.01 13.25 -6.30
N VAL A 231 -0.38 12.31 -7.16
CA VAL A 231 0.44 11.81 -8.26
C VAL A 231 -0.17 12.27 -9.59
N ALA A 232 0.58 13.08 -10.34
CA ALA A 232 0.21 13.46 -11.70
C ALA A 232 0.47 12.27 -12.65
N VAL A 233 -0.55 11.89 -13.42
CA VAL A 233 -0.51 10.82 -14.43
C VAL A 233 -0.97 11.36 -15.79
N HIS A 234 -1.00 10.51 -16.82
CA HIS A 234 -1.39 10.91 -18.18
C HIS A 234 -0.54 12.04 -18.81
N LEU A 235 0.75 12.10 -18.46
CA LEU A 235 1.67 13.17 -18.84
C LEU A 235 2.07 13.10 -20.32
N SER A 236 1.78 14.14 -21.11
CA SER A 236 2.21 14.22 -22.50
C SER A 236 3.54 14.94 -22.71
N HIS A 237 4.02 14.96 -23.94
CA HIS A 237 5.21 15.72 -24.34
C HIS A 237 5.07 17.26 -24.25
N HIS A 238 3.90 17.79 -23.89
CA HIS A 238 3.68 19.20 -23.63
C HIS A 238 4.16 19.60 -22.23
N ASN A 239 4.46 18.62 -21.39
CA ASN A 239 5.05 18.83 -20.09
C ASN A 239 6.49 19.33 -20.16
N PRO A 240 6.90 20.20 -19.21
CA PRO A 240 8.30 20.56 -19.04
C PRO A 240 9.15 19.33 -18.72
N ILE A 241 10.44 19.43 -19.02
CA ILE A 241 11.40 18.34 -18.77
C ILE A 241 11.82 18.33 -17.29
N GLU A 242 12.33 17.21 -16.79
CA GLU A 242 12.87 17.19 -15.43
C GLU A 242 14.15 18.04 -15.32
N PRO A 243 14.39 18.73 -14.19
CA PRO A 243 13.63 18.70 -12.94
C PRO A 243 12.48 19.72 -12.85
N GLU A 244 12.18 20.46 -13.92
CA GLU A 244 11.18 21.53 -13.92
C GLU A 244 9.77 21.01 -13.65
N LEU A 245 9.38 19.88 -14.26
CA LEU A 245 8.08 19.24 -14.03
C LEU A 245 7.85 18.95 -12.54
N THR A 246 8.80 18.28 -11.88
CA THR A 246 8.73 18.02 -10.44
C THR A 246 8.60 19.32 -9.66
N GLY A 247 9.38 20.34 -10.02
CA GLY A 247 9.32 21.65 -9.39
C GLY A 247 7.93 22.30 -9.47
N VAL A 248 7.34 22.34 -10.67
CA VAL A 248 6.03 22.97 -10.88
C VAL A 248 4.91 22.23 -10.14
N LEU A 249 4.87 20.90 -10.23
CA LEU A 249 3.86 20.09 -9.53
C LEU A 249 3.97 20.23 -8.01
N SER A 250 5.19 20.33 -7.47
CA SER A 250 5.42 20.48 -6.03
C SER A 250 4.80 21.75 -5.43
N ASN A 251 4.59 22.81 -6.23
CA ASN A 251 3.92 24.04 -5.79
C ASN A 251 2.46 23.80 -5.37
N SER A 252 1.84 22.72 -5.86
CA SER A 252 0.49 22.26 -5.48
C SER A 252 0.49 21.11 -4.47
N GLY A 253 1.68 20.70 -4.01
CA GLY A 253 1.86 19.50 -3.17
C GLY A 253 1.64 18.20 -3.95
N ALA A 254 1.98 18.18 -5.24
CA ALA A 254 1.90 17.02 -6.12
C ALA A 254 3.28 16.65 -6.68
N ARG A 255 3.37 15.47 -7.31
CA ARG A 255 4.58 14.96 -7.97
C ARG A 255 4.24 14.21 -9.25
N PRO A 256 5.16 14.08 -10.22
CA PRO A 256 4.92 13.21 -11.38
C PRO A 256 5.00 11.75 -10.96
N GLY A 257 4.06 10.92 -11.42
CA GLY A 257 4.18 9.46 -11.35
C GLY A 257 5.30 8.96 -12.27
N ARG A 258 5.71 7.70 -12.15
CA ARG A 258 6.66 7.06 -13.08
C ARG A 258 6.22 5.63 -13.40
N ASP A 259 6.45 5.21 -14.64
CA ASP A 259 6.26 3.81 -15.04
C ASP A 259 7.13 2.89 -14.18
N GLY A 260 6.52 1.84 -13.64
CA GLY A 260 7.16 0.89 -12.73
C GLY A 260 7.22 1.33 -11.28
N GLU A 261 6.78 2.55 -10.96
CA GLU A 261 6.70 3.02 -9.60
C GLU A 261 5.62 2.27 -8.82
N VAL A 262 5.95 1.87 -7.60
CA VAL A 262 4.99 1.29 -6.65
C VAL A 262 4.62 2.34 -5.61
N VAL A 263 3.37 2.79 -5.65
CA VAL A 263 2.77 3.66 -4.64
C VAL A 263 2.15 2.79 -3.55
N GLN A 264 2.59 2.99 -2.31
CA GLN A 264 2.07 2.25 -1.16
C GLN A 264 1.06 3.12 -0.44
N VAL A 265 -0.19 2.70 -0.48
CA VAL A 265 -1.29 3.31 0.25
C VAL A 265 -1.54 2.46 1.48
N ALA A 266 -1.23 3.01 2.64
CA ALA A 266 -1.65 2.44 3.92
C ALA A 266 -2.71 3.40 4.47
N ALA A 267 -3.89 2.87 4.77
CA ALA A 267 -4.96 3.66 5.40
C ALA A 267 -4.40 4.47 6.56
N ALA A 268 -4.46 5.80 6.46
CA ALA A 268 -4.23 6.66 7.61
C ALA A 268 -5.24 6.29 8.70
N GLY A 269 -4.76 5.63 9.77
CA GLY A 269 -5.58 5.27 10.92
C GLY A 269 -5.98 3.80 11.09
N THR A 270 -5.56 2.86 10.22
CA THR A 270 -5.58 1.45 10.64
C THR A 270 -4.38 1.16 11.53
N ALA A 271 -4.64 0.68 12.75
CA ALA A 271 -3.61 0.19 13.65
C ALA A 271 -2.80 -0.93 12.99
N THR A 272 -1.62 -0.60 12.45
CA THR A 272 -0.73 -1.56 11.81
C THR A 272 0.04 -2.35 12.87
N ARG A 273 0.14 -3.66 12.66
CA ARG A 273 0.78 -4.63 13.56
C ARG A 273 2.00 -5.22 12.86
N SER A 274 3.19 -4.84 13.33
CA SER A 274 4.45 -5.35 12.77
C SER A 274 5.17 -6.26 13.75
N LEU A 275 5.65 -7.41 13.28
CA LEU A 275 6.52 -8.31 14.03
C LEU A 275 7.95 -8.27 13.49
N VAL A 276 8.90 -7.92 14.35
CA VAL A 276 10.34 -7.92 14.05
C VAL A 276 11.03 -9.10 14.74
N LEU A 277 11.40 -10.09 13.93
CA LEU A 277 12.10 -11.30 14.35
C LEU A 277 13.61 -11.17 14.14
N GLY A 278 14.39 -11.95 14.88
CA GLY A 278 15.79 -12.17 14.53
C GLY A 278 16.65 -12.70 15.67
N GLY A 279 17.85 -13.14 15.30
CA GLY A 279 18.84 -13.65 16.24
C GLY A 279 19.32 -12.62 17.26
N ALA A 280 20.18 -13.05 18.18
CA ALA A 280 20.89 -12.13 19.06
C ALA A 280 21.78 -11.20 18.23
N ARG A 281 21.77 -9.89 18.56
CA ARG A 281 22.57 -8.85 17.89
C ARG A 281 22.31 -8.70 16.38
N SER A 282 21.16 -9.13 15.89
CA SER A 282 20.77 -8.98 14.46
C SER A 282 20.31 -7.58 14.07
N GLY A 283 20.14 -6.66 15.03
CA GLY A 283 19.61 -5.32 14.81
C GLY A 283 18.10 -5.17 15.02
N LYS A 284 17.39 -6.22 15.47
CA LYS A 284 15.92 -6.20 15.63
C LYS A 284 15.34 -5.04 16.43
N SER A 285 15.85 -4.77 17.63
CA SER A 285 15.33 -3.67 18.44
C SER A 285 15.62 -2.30 17.81
N ALA A 286 16.78 -2.12 17.17
CA ALA A 286 17.11 -0.86 16.49
C ALA A 286 16.22 -0.64 15.25
N HIS A 287 15.90 -1.70 14.51
CA HIS A 287 14.96 -1.63 13.39
C HIS A 287 13.55 -1.31 13.88
N ALA A 288 13.08 -1.99 14.93
CA ALA A 288 11.76 -1.73 15.52
C ALA A 288 11.65 -0.31 16.10
N GLU A 289 12.72 0.20 16.72
CA GLU A 289 12.81 1.60 17.17
C GLU A 289 12.70 2.57 15.97
N ALA A 290 13.39 2.28 14.86
CA ALA A 290 13.37 3.10 13.66
C ALA A 290 11.98 3.18 13.00
N LEU A 291 11.19 2.09 13.06
CA LEU A 291 9.81 2.08 12.53
C LEU A 291 8.91 3.13 13.19
N LEU A 292 9.17 3.46 14.47
CA LEU A 292 8.35 4.38 15.27
C LEU A 292 9.06 5.73 15.53
N ALA A 293 10.24 5.96 14.97
CA ALA A 293 11.07 7.12 15.32
C ALA A 293 10.42 8.47 14.96
N ALA A 294 9.54 8.49 13.95
CA ALA A 294 8.82 9.68 13.52
C ALA A 294 7.53 9.94 14.31
N GLU A 295 7.10 9.01 15.17
CA GLU A 295 5.87 9.15 15.94
C GLU A 295 6.02 10.22 17.03
N PRO A 296 5.03 11.11 17.22
CA PRO A 296 5.11 12.19 18.20
C PRO A 296 5.16 11.67 19.65
N ALA A 297 4.55 10.51 19.90
CA ALA A 297 4.56 9.80 21.18
C ALA A 297 4.53 8.29 20.96
N VAL A 298 5.27 7.55 21.78
CA VAL A 298 5.33 6.07 21.72
C VAL A 298 5.32 5.50 23.13
N THR A 299 4.55 4.43 23.34
CA THR A 299 4.65 3.59 24.55
C THR A 299 5.61 2.44 24.30
N TYR A 300 6.77 2.44 24.95
CA TYR A 300 7.71 1.32 24.92
C TYR A 300 7.42 0.39 26.09
N LEU A 301 6.91 -0.81 25.81
CA LEU A 301 6.72 -1.87 26.79
C LEU A 301 7.97 -2.75 26.88
N ALA A 302 8.75 -2.56 27.95
CA ALA A 302 9.95 -3.33 28.23
C ALA A 302 9.61 -4.54 29.12
N THR A 303 9.55 -5.72 28.51
CA THR A 303 9.14 -6.95 29.22
C THR A 303 10.31 -7.69 29.87
N GLY A 304 11.55 -7.24 29.64
CA GLY A 304 12.77 -7.85 30.17
C GLY A 304 13.08 -7.54 31.63
N GLY A 305 12.49 -6.49 32.20
CA GLY A 305 12.72 -6.06 33.58
C GLY A 305 14.19 -5.77 33.95
N VAL A 306 14.42 -5.52 35.25
CA VAL A 306 15.76 -5.41 35.83
C VAL A 306 16.18 -6.79 36.37
N ARG A 307 17.33 -7.30 35.94
CA ARG A 307 17.96 -8.47 36.55
C ARG A 307 18.98 -8.01 37.59
N GLU A 308 18.70 -8.27 38.86
CA GLU A 308 19.63 -7.96 39.95
C GLU A 308 20.92 -8.77 39.79
N GLY A 309 22.08 -8.11 39.92
CA GLY A 309 23.38 -8.77 39.90
C GLY A 309 23.99 -9.06 38.52
N ASP A 310 23.40 -8.57 37.41
CA ASP A 310 23.96 -8.70 36.05
C ASP A 310 24.40 -7.32 35.48
N PRO A 311 25.68 -6.94 35.63
CA PRO A 311 26.20 -5.67 35.11
C PRO A 311 26.14 -5.55 33.58
N GLU A 312 26.22 -6.67 32.85
CA GLU A 312 26.13 -6.66 31.38
C GLU A 312 24.69 -6.37 30.94
N TRP A 313 23.71 -6.94 31.64
CA TRP A 313 22.30 -6.62 31.45
C TRP A 313 22.00 -5.17 31.77
N ALA A 314 22.52 -4.66 32.89
CA ALA A 314 22.33 -3.27 33.30
C ALA A 314 22.88 -2.27 32.25
N GLU A 315 24.08 -2.53 31.73
CA GLU A 315 24.68 -1.68 30.68
C GLU A 315 23.88 -1.76 29.37
N ARG A 316 23.37 -2.93 29.02
CA ARG A 316 22.52 -3.12 27.84
C ARG A 316 21.21 -2.33 27.95
N VAL A 317 20.56 -2.38 29.11
CA VAL A 317 19.35 -1.58 29.40
C VAL A 317 19.66 -0.09 29.31
N ARG A 318 20.80 0.35 29.89
CA ARG A 318 21.24 1.76 29.81
C ARG A 318 21.42 2.23 28.37
N LEU A 319 22.13 1.46 27.55
CA LEU A 319 22.32 1.76 26.13
C LEU A 319 21.00 1.78 25.36
N HIS A 320 20.06 0.90 25.71
CA HIS A 320 18.76 0.86 25.04
C HIS A 320 17.91 2.07 25.39
N ARG A 321 17.88 2.49 26.67
CA ARG A 321 17.19 3.71 27.11
C ARG A 321 17.79 4.96 26.47
N ALA A 322 19.12 5.04 26.36
CA ALA A 322 19.81 6.20 25.80
C ALA A 322 19.56 6.42 24.30
N ARG A 323 19.12 5.40 23.56
CA ARG A 323 18.79 5.52 22.12
C ARG A 323 17.39 6.06 21.84
N ARG A 324 16.52 6.07 22.85
CA ARG A 324 15.10 6.40 22.66
C ARG A 324 14.88 7.91 22.73
N PRO A 325 14.00 8.48 21.90
CA PRO A 325 13.57 9.88 22.05
C PRO A 325 12.97 10.14 23.42
N ALA A 326 13.17 11.36 23.95
CA ALA A 326 12.60 11.76 25.24
C ALA A 326 11.07 11.80 25.27
N SER A 327 10.43 11.86 24.09
CA SER A 327 8.97 11.78 23.93
C SER A 327 8.40 10.38 24.17
N TRP A 328 9.25 9.35 24.27
CA TRP A 328 8.80 7.98 24.46
C TRP A 328 8.57 7.67 25.93
N ARG A 329 7.40 7.11 26.26
CA ARG A 329 7.07 6.63 27.60
C ARG A 329 7.47 5.16 27.70
N THR A 330 8.37 4.82 28.61
CA THR A 330 8.70 3.41 28.90
C THR A 330 7.84 2.88 30.04
N ILE A 331 7.21 1.72 29.83
CA ILE A 331 6.51 0.93 30.85
C ILE A 331 7.28 -0.37 31.01
N GLU A 332 7.62 -0.71 32.25
CA GLU A 332 8.28 -1.97 32.59
C GLU A 332 7.27 -2.94 33.19
N GLY A 333 7.20 -4.16 32.65
CA GLY A 333 6.24 -5.17 33.12
C GLY A 333 5.88 -6.19 32.05
N SER A 334 5.15 -7.23 32.47
CA SER A 334 4.70 -8.31 31.60
C SER A 334 3.19 -8.25 31.28
N ASP A 335 2.50 -7.18 31.67
CA ASP A 335 1.06 -6.94 31.43
C ASP A 335 0.78 -6.46 30.00
N ALA A 336 1.38 -7.13 29.02
CA ALA A 336 1.34 -6.74 27.61
C ALA A 336 -0.07 -6.69 27.02
N ALA A 337 -0.93 -7.64 27.40
CA ALA A 337 -2.29 -7.72 26.88
C ALA A 337 -3.14 -6.50 27.30
N GLU A 338 -2.99 -6.01 28.53
CA GLU A 338 -3.69 -4.80 28.99
C GLU A 338 -3.19 -3.57 28.24
N GLN A 339 -1.86 -3.40 28.15
CA GLN A 339 -1.27 -2.24 27.46
C GLN A 339 -1.65 -2.17 25.99
N LEU A 340 -1.76 -3.31 25.30
CA LEU A 340 -2.23 -3.39 23.92
C LEU A 340 -3.72 -3.01 23.78
N ARG A 341 -4.57 -3.47 24.71
CA ARG A 341 -6.02 -3.15 24.68
C ARG A 341 -6.32 -1.68 24.91
N THR A 342 -5.54 -1.02 25.75
CA THR A 342 -5.75 0.38 26.14
C THR A 342 -4.77 1.35 25.45
N ALA A 343 -4.15 0.93 24.35
CA ALA A 343 -3.13 1.72 23.67
C ALA A 343 -3.74 2.97 23.02
N GLU A 344 -3.40 4.16 23.51
CA GLU A 344 -3.78 5.44 22.90
C GLU A 344 -2.71 5.97 21.94
N ASN A 345 -1.47 5.50 22.09
CA ASN A 345 -0.32 5.89 21.27
C ASN A 345 0.30 4.63 20.63
N PRO A 346 1.06 4.78 19.54
CA PRO A 346 1.86 3.69 19.01
C PRO A 346 2.67 2.96 20.08
N LEU A 347 2.70 1.64 20.03
CA LEU A 347 3.28 0.79 21.07
C LEU A 347 4.41 -0.09 20.51
N LEU A 348 5.53 -0.17 21.24
CA LEU A 348 6.63 -1.08 20.97
C LEU A 348 6.77 -2.09 22.11
N LEU A 349 6.53 -3.37 21.84
CA LEU A 349 6.73 -4.48 22.78
C LEU A 349 8.11 -5.12 22.56
N ASP A 350 9.02 -4.95 23.51
CA ASP A 350 10.39 -5.50 23.46
C ASP A 350 10.71 -6.26 24.76
N CYS A 351 10.74 -7.60 24.78
CA CYS A 351 10.44 -8.52 23.68
C CYS A 351 9.56 -9.70 24.11
N LEU A 352 8.83 -10.27 23.15
CA LEU A 352 7.98 -11.46 23.32
C LEU A 352 8.72 -12.63 23.99
N GLY A 353 10.03 -12.77 23.77
CA GLY A 353 10.84 -13.80 24.43
C GLY A 353 10.93 -13.60 25.95
N THR A 354 11.16 -12.36 26.42
CA THR A 354 11.22 -12.07 27.85
C THR A 354 9.84 -12.05 28.50
N TRP A 355 8.82 -11.60 27.75
CA TRP A 355 7.43 -11.75 28.16
C TRP A 355 7.06 -13.22 28.41
N LEU A 356 7.42 -14.12 27.48
CA LEU A 356 7.16 -15.55 27.61
C LEU A 356 7.90 -16.15 28.81
N THR A 357 9.16 -15.78 29.04
CA THR A 357 9.89 -16.20 30.26
C THR A 357 9.11 -15.81 31.52
N ALA A 358 8.61 -14.57 31.61
CA ALA A 358 7.87 -14.11 32.77
C ALA A 358 6.54 -14.88 32.98
N ARG A 359 5.84 -15.27 31.91
CA ARG A 359 4.64 -16.12 32.03
C ARG A 359 4.99 -17.55 32.45
N MET A 360 6.09 -18.11 31.94
CA MET A 360 6.58 -19.43 32.35
C MET A 360 7.00 -19.44 33.83
N ASP A 361 7.64 -18.37 34.31
CA ASP A 361 7.98 -18.19 35.73
C ASP A 361 6.71 -18.14 36.60
N LEU A 362 5.72 -17.33 36.20
CA LEU A 362 4.45 -17.17 36.91
C LEU A 362 3.70 -18.49 37.11
N HIS A 363 3.71 -19.35 36.10
CA HIS A 363 3.04 -20.67 36.14
C HIS A 363 3.95 -21.80 36.64
N GLY A 364 5.19 -21.50 37.08
CA GLY A 364 6.12 -22.49 37.63
C GLY A 364 6.51 -23.60 36.65
N VAL A 365 6.46 -23.32 35.35
CA VAL A 365 6.61 -24.35 34.29
C VAL A 365 8.01 -24.95 34.27
N TRP A 366 9.02 -24.19 34.69
CA TRP A 366 10.40 -24.67 34.79
C TRP A 366 10.57 -25.85 35.75
N ASP A 367 9.71 -25.91 36.78
CA ASP A 367 9.76 -26.89 37.86
C ASP A 367 8.62 -27.93 37.75
N GLY A 368 8.03 -28.08 36.56
CA GLY A 368 6.97 -29.07 36.27
C GLY A 368 5.54 -28.57 36.41
N GLY A 369 5.34 -27.25 36.49
CA GLY A 369 4.01 -26.62 36.38
C GLY A 369 3.31 -26.92 35.05
N ALA A 370 1.98 -26.81 35.04
CA ALA A 370 1.16 -27.10 33.85
C ALA A 370 1.29 -26.00 32.78
N LEU A 371 1.29 -26.40 31.50
CA LEU A 371 1.41 -25.48 30.36
C LEU A 371 0.12 -24.72 30.05
N ASP A 372 -1.04 -25.20 30.50
CA ASP A 372 -2.35 -24.63 30.17
C ASP A 372 -2.44 -23.14 30.55
N GLY A 373 -1.83 -22.74 31.67
CA GLY A 373 -1.75 -21.35 32.08
C GLY A 373 -0.99 -20.47 31.08
N VAL A 374 0.18 -20.94 30.61
CA VAL A 374 0.99 -20.23 29.61
C VAL A 374 0.25 -20.15 28.27
N HIS A 375 -0.45 -21.21 27.86
CA HIS A 375 -1.26 -21.19 26.64
C HIS A 375 -2.41 -20.19 26.73
N GLY A 376 -3.10 -20.11 27.88
CA GLY A 376 -4.13 -19.10 28.13
C GLY A 376 -3.59 -17.67 28.02
N ASP A 377 -2.38 -17.44 28.52
CA ASP A 377 -1.72 -16.11 28.42
C ASP A 377 -1.36 -15.74 26.99
N ILE A 378 -0.92 -16.72 26.19
CA ILE A 378 -0.65 -16.54 24.76
C ILE A 378 -1.95 -16.20 24.03
N ASP A 379 -3.05 -16.88 24.34
CA ASP A 379 -4.36 -16.62 23.75
C ASP A 379 -4.86 -15.21 24.09
N GLU A 380 -4.67 -14.78 25.34
CA GLU A 380 -5.01 -13.43 25.78
C GLU A 380 -4.18 -12.37 25.06
N LEU A 381 -2.86 -12.58 24.96
CA LEU A 381 -1.96 -11.67 24.23
C LEU A 381 -2.36 -11.55 22.76
N LEU A 382 -2.71 -12.67 22.11
CA LEU A 382 -3.16 -12.67 20.72
C LEU A 382 -4.51 -11.98 20.52
N ALA A 383 -5.44 -12.13 21.47
CA ALA A 383 -6.69 -11.38 21.45
C ALA A 383 -6.44 -9.87 21.58
N ALA A 384 -5.54 -9.47 22.49
CA ALA A 384 -5.15 -8.07 22.67
C ALA A 384 -4.39 -7.51 21.46
N TRP A 385 -3.49 -8.29 20.86
CA TRP A 385 -2.76 -7.91 19.65
C TRP A 385 -3.72 -7.63 18.49
N ARG A 386 -4.65 -8.56 18.22
CA ARG A 386 -5.69 -8.40 17.19
C ARG A 386 -6.58 -7.17 17.41
N ALA A 387 -6.91 -6.88 18.66
CA ALA A 387 -7.82 -5.79 19.04
C ALA A 387 -7.10 -4.45 19.31
N CYS A 388 -5.78 -4.38 19.14
CA CYS A 388 -5.00 -3.19 19.45
C CYS A 388 -5.45 -2.01 18.58
N PRO A 389 -5.93 -0.89 19.18
CA PRO A 389 -6.49 0.23 18.44
C PRO A 389 -5.43 1.21 17.92
N ALA A 390 -4.16 1.04 18.31
CA ALA A 390 -3.04 1.84 17.87
C ALA A 390 -1.99 0.99 17.13
N ARG A 391 -1.14 1.65 16.33
CA ARG A 391 0.01 1.02 15.68
C ARG A 391 0.88 0.27 16.70
N ALA A 392 1.16 -1.00 16.46
CA ALA A 392 1.89 -1.86 17.38
C ALA A 392 3.06 -2.57 16.68
N VAL A 393 4.22 -2.55 17.33
CA VAL A 393 5.42 -3.26 16.87
C VAL A 393 5.84 -4.22 17.98
N ALA A 394 6.00 -5.50 17.65
CA ALA A 394 6.50 -6.52 18.57
C ALA A 394 7.90 -6.97 18.14
N VAL A 395 8.82 -7.08 19.10
CA VAL A 395 10.14 -7.65 18.89
C VAL A 395 10.14 -9.06 19.45
N SER A 396 10.68 -10.02 18.69
CA SER A 396 10.92 -11.37 19.21
C SER A 396 12.25 -11.95 18.76
N ASN A 397 12.73 -12.90 19.55
CA ASN A 397 13.96 -13.62 19.25
C ASN A 397 13.62 -14.79 18.33
N GLU A 398 14.40 -14.94 17.26
CA GLU A 398 14.37 -16.15 16.45
C GLU A 398 15.43 -17.13 16.98
N VAL A 399 14.96 -18.13 17.73
CA VAL A 399 15.79 -19.12 18.44
C VAL A 399 15.70 -20.53 17.83
N GLY A 400 14.72 -20.77 16.94
CA GLY A 400 14.52 -22.06 16.28
C GLY A 400 15.58 -22.36 15.22
N SER A 401 16.19 -21.32 14.66
CA SER A 401 17.25 -21.41 13.63
C SER A 401 18.63 -21.82 14.17
N GLY A 402 18.77 -22.05 15.48
CA GLY A 402 20.01 -22.44 16.15
C GLY A 402 20.13 -23.94 16.47
N VAL A 403 21.19 -24.31 17.19
CA VAL A 403 21.37 -25.70 17.67
C VAL A 403 20.30 -26.05 18.71
N VAL A 404 19.85 -27.31 18.74
CA VAL A 404 18.94 -27.82 19.76
C VAL A 404 19.53 -27.60 21.17
N PRO A 405 18.82 -26.91 22.09
CA PRO A 405 19.32 -26.68 23.44
C PRO A 405 19.60 -27.99 24.19
N ALA A 406 20.72 -28.02 24.93
CA ALA A 406 21.14 -29.20 25.70
C ALA A 406 20.20 -29.48 26.89
N THR A 407 19.60 -28.44 27.47
CA THR A 407 18.72 -28.54 28.64
C THR A 407 17.25 -28.73 28.22
N ALA A 408 16.47 -29.42 29.07
CA ALA A 408 15.03 -29.57 28.86
C ALA A 408 14.31 -28.21 28.89
N SER A 409 14.68 -27.33 29.81
CA SER A 409 14.15 -25.97 29.92
C SER A 409 14.42 -25.15 28.64
N GLY A 410 15.62 -25.25 28.07
CA GLY A 410 15.97 -24.56 26.83
C GLY A 410 15.14 -25.04 25.64
N ARG A 411 14.92 -26.36 25.52
CA ARG A 411 14.05 -26.92 24.47
C ARG A 411 12.60 -26.45 24.63
N LEU A 412 12.07 -26.49 25.84
CA LEU A 412 10.72 -26.04 26.15
C LEU A 412 10.50 -24.57 25.77
N PHE A 413 11.42 -23.68 26.19
CA PHE A 413 11.36 -22.27 25.85
C PHE A 413 11.41 -22.03 24.33
N ARG A 414 12.34 -22.70 23.64
CA ARG A 414 12.47 -22.60 22.17
C ARG A 414 11.18 -22.99 21.47
N ASP A 415 10.57 -24.11 21.87
CA ASP A 415 9.38 -24.64 21.21
C ASP A 415 8.17 -23.74 21.47
N LEU A 416 7.96 -23.28 22.71
CA LEU A 416 6.89 -22.33 23.05
C LEU A 416 7.07 -20.97 22.37
N LEU A 417 8.29 -20.44 22.29
CA LEU A 417 8.56 -19.18 21.59
C LEU A 417 8.33 -19.32 20.09
N GLY A 418 8.63 -20.48 19.51
CA GLY A 418 8.30 -20.78 18.11
C GLY A 418 6.80 -20.74 17.86
N VAL A 419 5.99 -21.36 18.74
CA VAL A 419 4.53 -21.30 18.68
C VAL A 419 4.02 -19.87 18.81
N LEU A 420 4.52 -19.10 19.79
CA LEU A 420 4.14 -17.71 19.98
C LEU A 420 4.48 -16.85 18.76
N ASN A 421 5.70 -16.96 18.23
CA ASN A 421 6.14 -16.21 17.05
C ASN A 421 5.26 -16.50 15.83
N ALA A 422 4.97 -17.78 15.58
CA ALA A 422 4.12 -18.17 14.46
C ALA A 422 2.70 -17.60 14.58
N ARG A 423 2.11 -17.62 15.78
CA ARG A 423 0.76 -17.10 16.02
C ARG A 423 0.70 -15.58 15.95
N ILE A 424 1.68 -14.86 16.50
CA ILE A 424 1.74 -13.39 16.36
C ILE A 424 1.97 -13.00 14.91
N ALA A 425 2.83 -13.72 14.18
CA ALA A 425 3.10 -13.47 12.76
C ALA A 425 1.82 -13.59 11.91
N ALA A 426 0.99 -14.61 12.15
CA ALA A 426 -0.27 -14.80 11.45
C ALA A 426 -1.30 -13.68 11.69
N GLU A 427 -1.18 -12.94 12.79
CA GLU A 427 -2.05 -11.83 13.18
C GLU A 427 -1.38 -10.45 12.97
N SER A 428 -0.24 -10.42 12.28
CA SER A 428 0.53 -9.21 11.97
C SER A 428 0.40 -8.84 10.50
N ASP A 429 0.31 -7.55 10.21
CA ASP A 429 0.23 -7.02 8.85
C ASP A 429 1.61 -7.06 8.15
N ASP A 430 2.69 -6.89 8.92
CA ASP A 430 4.07 -6.95 8.45
C ASP A 430 4.92 -7.87 9.32
N VAL A 431 5.71 -8.75 8.70
CA VAL A 431 6.68 -9.59 9.41
C VAL A 431 8.07 -9.43 8.80
N VAL A 432 9.04 -9.04 9.63
CA VAL A 432 10.42 -8.79 9.21
C VAL A 432 11.37 -9.70 9.98
N LEU A 433 12.20 -10.46 9.26
CA LEU A 433 13.34 -11.17 9.81
C LEU A 433 14.61 -10.33 9.67
N MET A 434 15.26 -10.02 10.79
CA MET A 434 16.53 -9.28 10.80
C MET A 434 17.72 -10.23 10.74
N VAL A 435 18.57 -10.04 9.73
CA VAL A 435 19.81 -10.79 9.51
C VAL A 435 20.96 -9.82 9.30
N ALA A 436 21.97 -9.87 10.18
CA ALA A 436 23.16 -8.99 10.11
C ALA A 436 22.84 -7.49 9.94
N GLY A 437 21.80 -6.99 10.62
CA GLY A 437 21.37 -5.59 10.53
C GLY A 437 20.48 -5.27 9.33
N ARG A 438 20.15 -6.25 8.48
CA ARG A 438 19.33 -6.06 7.29
C ARG A 438 17.94 -6.67 7.45
N PRO A 439 16.87 -5.97 7.05
CA PRO A 439 15.52 -6.50 7.08
C PRO A 439 15.26 -7.42 5.88
N LEU A 440 14.67 -8.58 6.14
CA LEU A 440 14.08 -9.48 5.16
C LEU A 440 12.57 -9.57 5.44
N ARG A 441 11.74 -9.04 4.54
CA ARG A 441 10.28 -9.16 4.66
C ARG A 441 9.87 -10.60 4.38
N LEU A 442 9.06 -11.16 5.27
CA LEU A 442 8.45 -12.48 5.06
C LEU A 442 7.11 -12.28 4.34
N PRO A 443 6.76 -13.13 3.36
CA PRO A 443 5.46 -13.07 2.70
C PRO A 443 4.33 -13.30 3.70
N ALA A 444 3.17 -12.68 3.46
CA ALA A 444 1.95 -13.00 4.18
C ALA A 444 1.61 -14.49 3.99
N GLN A 445 1.01 -15.10 5.03
CA GLN A 445 0.59 -16.51 4.98
C GLN A 445 -0.63 -16.72 4.07
#